data_AF-A0A848UUK6-F1
#
_entry.id   AF-A0A848UUK6-F1
#
_cell.length_a   1.000
_cell.length_b   1.000
_cell.length_c   1.000
_cell.angle_alpha   90.00
_cell.angle_beta   90.00
_cell.angle_gamma   90.00
#
_symmetry.space_group_name_H-M   'P 1'
#
loop_
_entity.id
_entity.type
_entity.pdbx_description
1 polymer ?
#
loop_
_entity_poly.entity_id
_entity_poly.type
_entity_poly.pdbx_seq_one_letter_code
_entity_poly.pdbx_strand_id
1 'polypeptide(L)' 'MRIALIGYGKMGRAIERLATQRGHEIVARVD' A
#
# COMPACT_ATOMS: atom_id res chain seq x y z
N MET A 1 -8.86 5.76 -4.20
CA MET A 1 -9.14 4.36 -4.62
C MET A 1 -8.72 3.43 -3.49
N ARG A 2 -9.33 2.24 -3.38
CA ARG A 2 -8.98 1.21 -2.39
C ARG A 2 -7.91 0.28 -2.95
N ILE A 3 -6.81 0.08 -2.23
CA ILE A 3 -5.65 -0.70 -2.68
C ILE A 3 -5.37 -1.82 -1.67
N ALA A 4 -5.18 -3.05 -2.17
CA ALA A 4 -4.64 -4.15 -1.39
C ALA A 4 -3.15 -4.30 -1.73
N LEU A 5 -2.29 -4.36 -0.70
CA LEU A 5 -0.87 -4.65 -0.85
C LEU A 5 -0.62 -6.14 -0.62
N ILE A 6 0.02 -6.79 -1.59
CA ILE A 6 0.47 -8.17 -1.50
C ILE A 6 2.00 -8.15 -1.48
N GLY A 7 2.59 -8.70 -0.42
CA GLY A 7 3.99 -8.57 -0.04
C GLY A 7 4.29 -7.25 0.68
N TYR A 8 4.30 -7.26 2.02
CA TYR A 8 4.57 -6.06 2.85
C TYR A 8 6.04 -5.91 3.29
N GLY A 9 6.94 -6.29 2.38
CA GLY A 9 8.39 -6.08 2.51
C GLY A 9 8.82 -4.61 2.35
N LYS A 10 10.09 -4.38 2.02
CA LYS A 10 10.63 -3.03 1.76
C LYS A 10 9.83 -2.28 0.67
N MET A 11 9.47 -2.99 -0.39
CA MET A 11 8.75 -2.39 -1.53
C MET A 11 7.29 -2.06 -1.17
N GLY A 12 6.59 -2.95 -0.46
CA GLY A 12 5.21 -2.72 -0.03
C GLY A 12 5.05 -1.44 0.82
N ARG A 13 6.00 -1.18 1.72
CA ARG A 13 6.04 0.06 2.53
C ARG A 13 6.28 1.31 1.69
N ALA A 14 7.11 1.21 0.65
CA ALA A 14 7.33 2.32 -0.28
C ALA A 14 6.06 2.61 -1.10
N ILE A 15 5.37 1.56 -1.55
CA ILE A 15 4.11 1.68 -2.31
C ILE A 15 3.01 2.28 -1.43
N GLU A 16 2.90 1.87 -0.17
CA GLU A 16 1.94 2.45 0.78
C GLU A 16 2.13 3.96 0.90
N ARG A 17 3.36 4.42 1.15
CA ARG A 17 3.67 5.86 1.27
C ARG A 17 3.24 6.63 0.02
N LEU A 18 3.54 6.11 -1.17
CA LEU A 18 3.16 6.72 -2.44
C LEU A 18 1.64 6.72 -2.65
N ALA A 19 0.96 5.62 -2.31
CA ALA A 19 -0.47 5.48 -2.42
C ALA A 19 -1.21 6.46 -1.49
N THR A 20 -0.79 6.56 -0.23
CA THR A 20 -1.36 7.50 0.74
C THR A 20 -1.14 8.95 0.31
N GLN A 21 0.04 9.30 -0.19
CA GLN A 21 0.32 10.64 -0.74
C GLN A 21 -0.59 11.01 -1.92
N ARG A 22 -1.02 10.02 -2.71
CA ARG A 22 -1.96 10.19 -3.82
C ARG A 22 -3.43 10.16 -3.40
N GLY A 23 -3.73 10.14 -2.10
CA GLY A 23 -5.10 10.07 -1.58
C GLY A 23 -5.75 8.69 -1.80
N HIS A 24 -4.95 7.63 -1.86
CA HIS A 24 -5.45 6.27 -1.92
C HIS A 24 -5.48 5.63 -0.52
N GLU A 25 -6.44 4.74 -0.31
CA GLU A 25 -6.67 4.05 0.96
C GLU A 25 -6.17 2.61 0.84
N ILE A 26 -5.25 2.19 1.73
CA ILE A 26 -4.82 0.80 1.79
C ILE A 26 -5.81 0.02 2.64
N VAL A 27 -6.52 -0.93 2.02
CA VAL A 27 -7.58 -1.72 2.66
C VAL A 27 -7.13 -3.10 3.11
N ALA A 28 -6.01 -3.60 2.59
CA ALA A 28 -5.44 -4.88 2.98
C ALA A 28 -3.92 -4.88 2.84
N ARG A 29 -3.25 -5.58 3.75
CA ARG A 29 -1.82 -5.90 3.69
C ARG A 29 -1.71 -7.41 3.86
N VAL A 30 -1.23 -8.08 2.83
CA VAL A 30 -1.05 -9.53 2.76
C VAL A 30 0.45 -9.76 2.60
N ASP A 31 1.03 -10.66 3.39
CA ASP A 31 2.43 -11.08 3.23
C ASP A 31 2.58 -12.20 2.20
#